data_AF-A0A7C1XNZ5-F1
#
_entry.id   AF-A0A7C1XNZ5-F1
#
_cell.length_a   1.000
_cell.length_b   1.000
_cell.length_c   1.000
_cell.angle_alpha   90.00
_cell.angle_beta   90.00
_cell.angle_gamma   90.00
#
_symmetry.space_group_name_H-M   'P 1'
#
loop_
_entity.id
_entity.type
_entity.pdbx_description
1 polymer ?
#
loop_
_entity_poly.entity_id
_entity_poly.type
_entity_poly.pdbx_seq_one_letter_code
_entity_poly.pdbx_strand_id
1 'polypeptide(L)'
;RRMMEEVPKADVVITNPQHYAVALKYDQDKPGAPKVVALGVDRVALRIREVAREHEVVIVAAPPLARAIYHSTDLNEEIPVGLYLAVAQILAYVFQLRAAGKKGGAAQKEFTDLPIPEDYRHDK
;
A
#
# COMPACT_ATOMS: atom_id res chain seq x y z
N ARG A 1 13.07 8.12 11.90
CA ARG A 1 13.63 6.75 11.88
C ARG A 1 12.55 5.67 12.12
N ARG A 2 11.63 5.84 13.09
CA ARG A 2 10.55 4.88 13.40
C ARG A 2 9.68 4.43 12.21
N MET A 3 9.36 5.30 11.24
CA MET A 3 8.54 4.93 10.08
C MET A 3 9.11 3.77 9.25
N MET A 4 10.43 3.75 9.01
CA MET A 4 11.05 2.72 8.18
C MET A 4 11.09 1.35 8.88
N GLU A 5 11.06 1.33 10.21
CA GLU A 5 11.01 0.11 11.02
C GLU A 5 9.63 -0.58 10.96
N GLU A 6 8.60 0.14 10.51
CA GLU A 6 7.25 -0.41 10.33
C GLU A 6 7.04 -1.01 8.94
N VAL A 7 7.85 -0.65 7.94
CA VAL A 7 7.74 -1.19 6.57
C VAL A 7 7.87 -2.72 6.54
N PRO A 8 8.82 -3.37 7.26
CA PRO A 8 8.89 -4.84 7.31
C PRO A 8 7.64 -5.52 7.89
N LYS A 9 6.82 -4.78 8.65
CA LYS A 9 5.61 -5.29 9.30
C LYS A 9 4.35 -5.00 8.48
N ALA A 10 4.48 -4.31 7.35
CA ALA A 10 3.38 -3.97 6.48
C ALA A 10 2.89 -5.20 5.71
N ASP A 11 1.61 -5.19 5.35
CA ASP A 11 1.04 -6.24 4.52
C ASP A 11 1.38 -6.04 3.05
N VAL A 12 1.38 -4.77 2.61
CA VAL A 12 1.60 -4.40 1.23
C VAL A 12 2.22 -3.01 1.15
N VAL A 13 3.05 -2.79 0.13
CA VAL A 13 3.45 -1.45 -0.31
C VAL A 13 2.83 -1.16 -1.66
N ILE A 14 1.96 -0.15 -1.72
CA ILE A 14 1.32 0.33 -2.93
C ILE A 14 2.16 1.48 -3.49
N THR A 15 2.46 1.43 -4.78
CA THR A 15 3.39 2.37 -5.42
C THR A 15 2.80 3.04 -6.67
N ASN A 16 3.20 4.29 -6.86
CA ASN A 16 3.28 4.92 -8.17
C ASN A 16 4.77 4.88 -8.56
N PRO A 17 5.18 4.09 -9.58
CA PRO A 17 6.53 3.53 -9.77
C PRO A 17 7.77 4.43 -9.63
N GLN A 18 7.65 5.75 -9.58
CA GLN A 18 8.77 6.64 -9.25
C GLN A 18 8.46 7.70 -8.20
N HIS A 19 7.18 7.99 -7.93
CA HIS A 19 6.79 9.18 -7.21
C HIS A 19 6.23 8.91 -5.82
N TYR A 20 5.50 7.81 -5.62
CA TYR A 20 4.80 7.55 -4.36
C TYR A 20 5.01 6.10 -3.90
N ALA A 21 5.16 5.92 -2.59
CA ALA A 21 5.04 4.62 -1.95
C ALA A 21 4.26 4.77 -0.63
N VAL A 22 3.27 3.91 -0.44
CA VAL A 22 2.45 3.84 0.77
C VAL A 22 2.45 2.40 1.27
N ALA A 23 2.88 2.18 2.50
CA ALA A 23 2.84 0.89 3.18
C ALA A 23 1.59 0.81 4.06
N LEU A 24 0.79 -0.23 3.85
CA LEU A 24 -0.43 -0.48 4.60
C LEU A 24 -0.27 -1.70 5.48
N LYS A 25 -0.86 -1.65 6.68
CA LYS A 25 -1.00 -2.78 7.59
C LYS A 25 -2.48 -2.96 7.92
N TYR A 26 -2.97 -4.19 7.87
CA TYR A 26 -4.32 -4.54 8.26
C TYR A 26 -4.28 -5.61 9.36
N ASP A 27 -4.78 -5.24 10.53
CA ASP A 27 -4.88 -6.13 11.68
C ASP A 27 -6.24 -6.81 11.65
N GLN A 28 -6.28 -8.08 11.23
CA GLN A 28 -7.54 -8.83 11.09
C GLN A 28 -8.22 -9.13 12.44
N ASP A 29 -7.45 -9.06 13.53
CA ASP A 29 -7.93 -9.34 14.88
C ASP A 29 -8.53 -8.10 15.55
N LYS A 30 -8.42 -6.93 14.91
CA LYS A 30 -8.96 -5.67 15.42
C LYS A 30 -10.03 -5.10 14.50
N PRO A 31 -11.08 -4.47 15.07
CA PRO A 31 -11.99 -3.66 14.27
C PRO A 31 -11.24 -2.45 13.71
N GLY A 32 -11.56 -2.06 12.48
CA GLY A 32 -11.01 -0.85 11.85
C GLY A 32 -10.58 -1.09 10.40
N ALA A 33 -10.10 -0.02 9.77
CA ALA A 33 -9.57 -0.08 8.41
C ALA A 33 -8.07 -0.40 8.38
N PRO A 34 -7.53 -0.74 7.20
CA PRO A 34 -6.08 -0.73 6.98
C PRO A 34 -5.47 0.62 7.33
N LYS A 35 -4.35 0.58 8.05
CA LYS A 35 -3.62 1.75 8.55
C LYS A 35 -2.37 2.02 7.72
N VAL A 36 -2.09 3.30 7.47
CA VAL A 36 -0.85 3.71 6.80
C VAL A 36 0.29 3.68 7.81
N VAL A 37 1.25 2.79 7.63
CA VAL A 37 2.41 2.63 8.53
C VAL A 37 3.68 3.28 8.00
N ALA A 38 3.73 3.54 6.69
CA ALA A 38 4.74 4.39 6.06
C ALA A 38 4.17 5.02 4.81
N LEU A 39 4.56 6.26 4.52
CA LEU A 39 4.23 6.94 3.28
C LEU A 39 5.38 7.85 2.88
N GLY A 40 5.56 8.06 1.58
CA GLY A 40 6.63 8.92 1.10
C GLY A 40 6.57 9.18 -0.38
N VAL A 41 7.27 10.24 -0.76
CA VAL A 41 7.50 10.63 -2.17
C VAL A 41 8.97 10.55 -2.54
N ASP A 42 9.25 10.42 -3.83
CA ASP A 42 10.57 10.45 -4.45
C ASP A 42 11.60 9.61 -3.68
N ARG A 43 12.58 10.25 -3.02
CA ARG A 43 13.65 9.58 -2.26
C ARG A 43 13.12 8.73 -1.12
N VAL A 44 12.07 9.19 -0.43
CA VAL A 44 11.45 8.43 0.66
C VAL A 44 10.70 7.23 0.09
N ALA A 45 9.97 7.42 -1.02
CA ALA A 45 9.28 6.34 -1.72
C ALA A 45 10.25 5.25 -2.19
N LEU A 46 11.40 5.65 -2.73
CA LEU A 46 12.49 4.76 -3.12
C LEU A 46 12.97 3.93 -1.92
N ARG A 47 13.22 4.58 -0.77
CA ARG A 47 13.69 3.88 0.43
C ARG A 47 12.65 2.91 0.99
N ILE A 48 11.36 3.28 1.01
CA ILE A 48 10.27 2.37 1.44
C ILE A 48 10.28 1.10 0.59
N ARG A 49 10.40 1.24 -0.74
CA ARG A 49 10.45 0.10 -1.66
C ARG A 49 11.68 -0.78 -1.46
N GLU A 50 12.84 -0.18 -1.21
CA GLU A 50 14.07 -0.94 -0.92
C GLU A 50 13.87 -1.80 0.33
N VAL A 51 13.42 -1.20 1.43
CA VAL A 51 13.16 -1.92 2.69
C VAL A 51 12.10 -3.01 2.48
N ALA A 52 11.04 -2.72 1.73
CA ALA A 52 10.01 -3.70 1.40
C ALA A 52 10.57 -4.90 0.62
N ARG A 53 11.46 -4.69 -0.36
CA ARG A 53 12.13 -5.78 -1.08
C ARG A 53 13.07 -6.57 -0.18
N GLU A 54 13.86 -5.89 0.66
CA GLU A 54 14.77 -6.52 1.62
C GLU A 54 14.04 -7.48 2.59
N HIS A 55 12.78 -7.18 2.92
CA HIS A 55 11.98 -7.93 3.89
C HIS A 55 10.85 -8.76 3.25
N GLU A 56 10.89 -8.97 1.93
CA GLU A 56 9.88 -9.77 1.21
C GLU A 56 8.43 -9.29 1.41
N VAL A 57 8.23 -7.98 1.57
CA VAL A 57 6.90 -7.35 1.58
C VAL A 57 6.42 -7.23 0.13
N VAL A 58 5.14 -7.56 -0.11
CA VAL A 58 4.56 -7.49 -1.46
C VAL A 58 4.47 -6.03 -1.91
N ILE A 59 4.99 -5.74 -3.10
CA ILE A 59 4.92 -4.41 -3.71
C ILE A 59 3.96 -4.47 -4.88
N VAL A 60 2.94 -3.61 -4.86
CA VAL A 60 1.91 -3.52 -5.89
C VAL A 60 1.99 -2.16 -6.57
N ALA A 61 2.04 -2.16 -7.91
CA ALA A 61 1.90 -0.93 -8.69
C ALA A 61 0.41 -0.63 -8.89
N ALA A 62 -0.06 0.44 -8.27
CA ALA A 62 -1.41 0.96 -8.45
C ALA A 62 -1.37 2.49 -8.36
N PRO A 63 -0.89 3.18 -9.42
CA PRO A 63 -0.59 4.61 -9.35
C PRO A 63 -1.75 5.50 -8.88
N PRO A 64 -3.00 5.32 -9.36
CA PRO A 64 -4.13 6.12 -8.91
C PRO A 64 -4.41 5.93 -7.41
N LEU A 65 -4.36 4.70 -6.92
CA LEU A 65 -4.61 4.40 -5.51
C LEU A 65 -3.46 4.89 -4.61
N ALA A 66 -2.22 4.76 -5.06
CA ALA A 66 -1.06 5.27 -4.32
C ALA A 66 -1.18 6.78 -4.07
N ARG A 67 -1.58 7.55 -5.10
CA ARG A 67 -1.83 9.00 -4.98
C ARG A 67 -3.04 9.28 -4.08
N ALA A 68 -4.14 8.57 -4.28
CA ALA A 68 -5.35 8.71 -3.48
C ALA A 68 -5.07 8.55 -1.98
N ILE A 69 -4.37 7.48 -1.58
CA ILE A 69 -4.05 7.24 -0.17
C ILE A 69 -3.07 8.30 0.35
N TYR A 70 -2.01 8.61 -0.41
CA TYR A 70 -1.00 9.58 0.00
C TYR A 70 -1.59 10.97 0.31
N HIS A 71 -2.57 11.42 -0.47
CA HIS A 71 -3.19 12.74 -0.28
C HIS A 71 -4.34 12.76 0.72
N SER A 72 -4.93 11.60 1.04
CA SER A 72 -6.13 11.53 1.89
C SER A 72 -5.89 10.92 3.28
N THR A 73 -4.71 10.38 3.55
CA THR A 73 -4.41 9.66 4.79
C THR A 73 -3.03 10.01 5.34
N ASP A 74 -2.97 10.39 6.62
CA ASP A 74 -1.73 10.67 7.32
C ASP A 74 -1.03 9.41 7.86
N LEU A 75 0.22 9.57 8.26
CA LEU A 75 0.99 8.49 8.88
C LEU A 75 0.33 8.05 10.20
N ASN A 76 0.16 6.75 10.34
CA ASN A 76 -0.54 6.08 11.43
C ASN A 76 -2.06 6.34 11.48
N GLU A 77 -2.67 6.81 10.40
CA GLU A 77 -4.13 6.89 10.31
C GLU A 77 -4.72 5.76 9.46
N GLU A 78 -6.00 5.48 9.71
CA GLU A 78 -6.79 4.57 8.88
C GLU A 78 -7.12 5.23 7.54
N ILE A 79 -7.14 4.43 6.48
CA ILE A 79 -7.59 4.93 5.17
C ILE A 79 -9.05 5.40 5.26
N PRO A 80 -9.49 6.33 4.40
CA PRO A 80 -10.89 6.72 4.34
C PRO A 80 -11.79 5.62 3.77
N VAL A 81 -13.06 5.61 4.20
CA VAL A 81 -14.10 4.64 3.77
C VAL A 81 -14.20 4.52 2.25
N GLY A 82 -14.08 5.64 1.52
CA GLY A 82 -14.14 5.63 0.06
C GLY A 82 -13.05 4.79 -0.62
N LEU A 83 -11.94 4.51 0.05
CA LEU A 83 -10.83 3.70 -0.49
C LEU A 83 -10.86 2.24 -0.02
N TYR A 84 -11.81 1.85 0.83
CA TYR A 84 -11.87 0.50 1.41
C TYR A 84 -11.93 -0.58 0.35
N LEU A 85 -12.81 -0.41 -0.65
CA LEU A 85 -13.02 -1.43 -1.67
C LEU A 85 -11.76 -1.64 -2.52
N ALA A 86 -11.12 -0.55 -2.95
CA ALA A 86 -9.89 -0.59 -3.74
C ALA A 86 -8.73 -1.24 -2.95
N VAL A 87 -8.58 -0.89 -1.67
CA VAL A 87 -7.55 -1.49 -0.80
C VAL A 87 -7.85 -2.95 -0.49
N ALA A 88 -9.11 -3.31 -0.26
CA ALA A 88 -9.53 -4.69 0.01
C ALA A 88 -9.20 -5.62 -1.17
N GLN A 89 -9.37 -5.18 -2.42
CA GLN A 89 -8.98 -5.95 -3.60
C GLN A 89 -7.48 -6.25 -3.64
N ILE A 90 -6.64 -5.28 -3.26
CA ILE A 90 -5.18 -5.49 -3.17
C ILE A 90 -4.83 -6.44 -2.03
N LEU A 91 -5.40 -6.24 -0.84
CA LEU A 91 -5.14 -7.10 0.32
C LEU A 91 -5.59 -8.55 0.06
N ALA A 92 -6.73 -8.75 -0.58
CA ALA A 92 -7.20 -10.07 -0.98
C ALA A 92 -6.19 -10.78 -1.89
N TYR A 93 -5.63 -10.08 -2.89
CA TYR A 93 -4.58 -10.62 -3.74
C TYR A 93 -3.31 -10.95 -2.96
N VAL A 94 -2.87 -10.06 -2.06
CA VAL A 94 -1.68 -10.27 -1.22
C VAL A 94 -1.85 -11.51 -0.33
N PHE A 95 -3.02 -11.67 0.30
CA PHE A 95 -3.31 -12.85 1.12
C PHE A 95 -3.40 -14.13 0.31
N GLN A 96 -3.94 -14.10 -0.91
CA GLN A 96 -3.91 -15.24 -1.82
C GLN A 96 -2.48 -15.65 -2.21
N LEU A 97 -1.60 -14.69 -2.48
CA LEU A 97 -0.19 -14.98 -2.76
C LEU A 97 0.49 -15.68 -1.58
N ARG A 98 0.27 -15.16 -0.36
CA ARG A 98 0.80 -15.74 0.88
C ARG A 98 0.27 -17.15 1.12
N ALA A 99 -1.03 -17.36 0.93
CA ALA A 99 -1.67 -18.67 1.05
C ALA A 99 -1.13 -19.69 0.02
N ALA A 100 -0.73 -19.22 -1.16
CA ALA A 100 -0.08 -20.04 -2.19
C ALA A 100 1.42 -20.29 -1.94
N GLY A 101 1.97 -19.87 -0.79
CA GLY A 101 3.38 -20.03 -0.43
C GLY A 101 4.35 -19.17 -1.24
N LYS A 102 3.84 -18.17 -1.99
CA LYS A 102 4.69 -17.24 -2.73
C LYS A 102 5.27 -16.21 -1.76
N LYS A 103 6.59 -16.11 -1.73
CA LYS A 103 7.29 -15.05 -1.00
C LYS A 103 7.14 -13.70 -1.74
N GLY A 104 7.25 -12.60 -1.00
CA GLY A 104 6.98 -11.27 -1.54
C GLY A 104 7.97 -10.79 -2.59
N GLY A 105 7.74 -9.57 -3.09
CA GLY A 105 8.37 -9.03 -4.28
C GLY A 105 7.40 -8.18 -5.09
N ALA A 106 7.82 -7.72 -6.26
CA ALA A 106 6.94 -6.99 -7.16
C ALA A 106 5.82 -7.91 -7.67
N ALA A 107 4.57 -7.51 -7.44
CA ALA A 107 3.41 -8.21 -7.98
C ALA A 107 3.44 -8.17 -9.51
N GLN A 108 3.18 -9.31 -10.14
CA GLN A 108 3.04 -9.42 -11.59
C GLN A 108 1.68 -8.89 -12.09
N LYS A 109 0.69 -8.82 -11.21
CA LYS A 109 -0.65 -8.32 -11.52
C LYS A 109 -0.68 -6.79 -11.47
N GLU A 110 -1.13 -6.18 -12.56
CA GLU A 110 -1.45 -4.75 -12.59
C GLU A 110 -2.86 -4.50 -12.04
N PHE A 111 -3.01 -3.40 -11.31
CA PHE A 111 -4.30 -2.96 -10.75
C PHE A 111 -4.71 -1.63 -11.40
N THR A 112 -5.16 -1.72 -12.65
CA THR A 112 -5.49 -0.56 -13.49
C THR A 112 -6.95 -0.09 -13.33
N ASP A 113 -7.87 -1.00 -12.95
CA ASP A 113 -9.30 -0.71 -12.80
C ASP A 113 -9.76 -0.88 -11.35
N LEU A 114 -9.24 -0.02 -10.47
CA LEU A 114 -9.63 0.00 -9.06
C LEU A 114 -10.82 0.94 -8.85
N PRO A 115 -11.81 0.56 -8.04
CA PRO A 115 -12.98 1.40 -7.74
C PRO A 115 -12.58 2.53 -6.77
N ILE A 116 -11.99 3.59 -7.32
CA ILE A 116 -11.59 4.80 -6.58
C ILE A 116 -12.63 5.90 -6.87
N PRO A 117 -13.36 6.39 -5.85
CA PRO A 117 -14.31 7.49 -6.01
C PRO A 117 -13.63 8.76 -6.55
N GLU A 118 -14.36 9.56 -7.31
CA GLU A 118 -13.81 10.77 -7.97
C GLU A 118 -13.19 11.76 -6.97
N ASP A 119 -13.79 11.92 -5.78
CA ASP A 119 -13.29 12.80 -4.72
C ASP A 119 -11.89 12.44 -4.21
N TYR A 120 -11.43 11.20 -4.45
CA TYR A 120 -10.09 10.72 -4.09
C TYR A 120 -9.15 10.59 -5.30
N ARG A 121 -9.62 10.87 -6.52
CA ARG A 121 -8.77 10.81 -7.71
C ARG A 121 -7.89 12.06 -7.78
N HIS A 122 -6.62 11.86 -7.47
CA HIS A 122 -5.58 12.86 -7.71
C HIS A 122 -4.84 12.51 -8.99
N ASP A 123 -5.25 13.12 -10.10
CA ASP A 123 -4.70 12.85 -11.45
C ASP A 123 -3.51 13.75 -11.84
N LYS A 124 -3.14 14.70 -10.97
CA LYS A 124 -1.99 15.60 -11.16
C LYS A 124 -0.77 15.14 -10.38
#